data_AF-U1Q4G0-F1
#
_entry.id   AF-U1Q4G0-F1
#
_cell.length_a   1.000
_cell.length_b   1.000
_cell.length_c   1.000
_cell.angle_alpha   90.00
_cell.angle_beta   90.00
_cell.angle_gamma   90.00
#
_symmetry.space_group_name_H-M   'P 1'
#
loop_
_entity.id
_entity.type
_entity.pdbx_description
1 polymer ?
#
loop_
_entity_poly.entity_id
_entity_poly.type
_entity_poly.pdbx_seq_one_letter_code
_entity_poly.pdbx_strand_id
1 'polypeptide(L)'
;MTPSVIPTDGDKQALVARLRQERAAGVRGGIYPRLQVEMTYNSNHIEGSQLTQEQTRLIFETSTVGGDGLRVDDIVEARNHFRAIDRVIDAVGSPINEAYVKDLHRILKQGTTNSDLDWFAVGDYKQVPNEVTMRETSAPGDVAKHMAPLFDAANRLATLEQILDWHVRFERIHPFQDGNGRVGRLLMLHQCLAAGIVPFIITDDLKGFYYRGLERWGDENGFLTDTCLSAQDRFVAYLEYFQIPAGISGTAGGAGSAGGSGRAGSVGAAGALAERADVVVLVAGNASQILRFRPLPIKPHGKIIGKG
;
A
#
# COMPACT_ATOMS: atom_id res chain seq x y z
N MET A 1 -4.02 39.07 4.06
CA MET A 1 -4.62 38.25 5.14
C MET A 1 -5.39 37.12 4.48
N THR A 2 -4.71 36.00 4.27
CA THR A 2 -5.32 34.75 3.80
C THR A 2 -5.87 34.01 5.03
N PRO A 3 -7.13 33.56 5.05
CA PRO A 3 -7.61 32.77 6.16
C PRO A 3 -6.91 31.41 6.14
N SER A 4 -6.21 31.13 7.23
CA SER A 4 -5.81 29.79 7.65
C SER A 4 -7.09 28.95 7.80
N VAL A 5 -7.34 28.03 6.88
CA VAL A 5 -8.44 27.07 7.00
C VAL A 5 -7.91 25.90 7.82
N ILE A 6 -8.30 25.88 9.09
CA ILE A 6 -8.23 24.68 9.92
C ILE A 6 -9.14 23.63 9.25
N PRO A 7 -8.66 22.43 8.92
CA PRO A 7 -9.49 21.40 8.29
C PRO A 7 -10.65 21.02 9.21
N THR A 8 -11.89 21.12 8.71
CA THR A 8 -13.08 20.59 9.37
C THR A 8 -13.17 19.08 9.15
N ASP A 9 -13.81 18.33 10.05
CA ASP A 9 -13.94 16.86 10.03
C ASP A 9 -14.46 16.23 8.70
N GLY A 10 -14.94 17.05 7.75
CA GLY A 10 -15.32 16.63 6.40
C GLY A 10 -14.20 16.05 5.53
N ASP A 11 -12.93 16.31 5.86
CA ASP A 11 -11.81 15.89 4.99
C ASP A 11 -11.28 14.47 5.29
N LYS A 12 -11.38 13.98 6.54
CA LYS A 12 -10.87 12.64 6.93
C LYS A 12 -11.54 11.50 6.16
N GLN A 13 -12.77 11.72 5.68
CA GLN A 13 -13.56 10.74 4.96
C GLN A 13 -13.57 10.97 3.44
N ALA A 14 -12.88 12.00 2.92
CA ALA A 14 -12.91 12.34 1.50
C ALA A 14 -12.39 11.19 0.63
N LEU A 15 -11.30 10.53 1.04
CA LEU A 15 -10.76 9.37 0.33
C LEU A 15 -11.73 8.19 0.38
N VAL A 16 -12.27 7.86 1.55
CA VAL A 16 -13.22 6.74 1.71
C VAL A 16 -14.47 6.95 0.86
N ALA A 17 -15.03 8.16 0.89
CA ALA A 17 -16.17 8.55 0.07
C ALA A 17 -15.85 8.45 -1.43
N ARG A 18 -14.67 8.92 -1.86
CA ARG A 18 -14.23 8.81 -3.25
C ARG A 18 -14.07 7.35 -3.69
N LEU A 19 -13.43 6.52 -2.88
CA LEU A 19 -13.25 5.09 -3.17
C LEU A 19 -14.60 4.38 -3.35
N ARG A 20 -15.56 4.62 -2.44
CA ARG A 20 -16.92 4.07 -2.53
C ARG A 20 -17.67 4.58 -3.76
N GLN A 21 -17.57 5.87 -4.06
CA GLN A 21 -18.19 6.48 -5.23
C GLN A 21 -17.63 5.91 -6.53
N GLU A 22 -16.31 5.85 -6.68
CA GLU A 22 -15.66 5.35 -7.91
C GLU A 22 -15.97 3.87 -8.14
N ARG A 23 -15.97 3.06 -7.07
CA ARG A 23 -16.40 1.65 -7.13
C ARG A 23 -17.84 1.54 -7.62
N ALA A 24 -18.77 2.26 -6.98
CA ALA A 24 -20.19 2.20 -7.31
C ALA A 24 -20.49 2.67 -8.75
N ALA A 25 -19.74 3.66 -9.24
CA ALA A 25 -19.89 4.19 -10.59
C ALA A 25 -19.07 3.42 -11.65
N GLY A 26 -18.27 2.43 -11.26
CA GLY A 26 -17.39 1.69 -12.19
C GLY A 26 -16.35 2.57 -12.88
N VAL A 27 -15.84 3.59 -12.18
CA VAL A 27 -14.87 4.55 -12.72
C VAL A 27 -13.58 3.82 -13.09
N ARG A 28 -13.14 4.00 -14.34
CA ARG A 28 -11.85 3.53 -14.82
C ARG A 28 -10.80 4.63 -14.65
N GLY A 29 -9.58 4.23 -14.30
CA GLY A 29 -8.45 5.15 -14.16
C GLY A 29 -8.51 6.12 -12.98
N GLY A 30 -9.39 5.90 -12.00
CA GLY A 30 -9.47 6.67 -10.74
C GLY A 30 -8.53 6.16 -9.64
N ILE A 31 -8.69 6.70 -8.42
CA ILE A 31 -7.92 6.27 -7.24
C ILE A 31 -8.31 4.85 -6.79
N TYR A 32 -9.56 4.45 -6.95
CA TYR A 32 -10.07 3.12 -6.60
C TYR A 32 -9.42 2.00 -7.43
N PRO A 33 -9.46 2.02 -8.78
CA PRO A 33 -8.78 0.99 -9.56
C PRO A 33 -7.25 1.03 -9.35
N ARG A 34 -6.66 2.21 -9.13
CA ARG A 34 -5.23 2.32 -8.80
C ARG A 34 -4.89 1.64 -7.47
N LEU A 35 -5.63 1.92 -6.40
CA LEU A 35 -5.47 1.25 -5.11
C LEU A 35 -5.62 -0.26 -5.24
N GLN A 36 -6.65 -0.72 -5.95
CA GLN A 36 -6.92 -2.14 -6.17
C GLN A 36 -5.72 -2.86 -6.82
N VAL A 37 -5.20 -2.31 -7.92
CA VAL A 37 -4.09 -2.91 -8.68
C VAL A 37 -2.77 -2.81 -7.92
N GLU A 38 -2.39 -1.62 -7.45
CA GLU A 38 -1.11 -1.40 -6.77
C GLU A 38 -1.02 -2.19 -5.46
N MET A 39 -2.06 -2.15 -4.62
CA MET A 39 -2.04 -2.85 -3.33
C MET A 39 -2.04 -4.36 -3.54
N THR A 40 -2.84 -4.88 -4.46
CA THR A 40 -2.90 -6.32 -4.73
C THR A 40 -1.61 -6.85 -5.33
N TYR A 41 -1.05 -6.16 -6.33
CA TYR A 41 0.23 -6.55 -6.94
C TYR A 41 1.33 -6.61 -5.88
N ASN A 42 1.58 -5.49 -5.18
CA ASN A 42 2.71 -5.42 -4.25
C ASN A 42 2.50 -6.33 -3.03
N SER A 43 1.29 -6.38 -2.47
CA SER A 43 1.00 -7.23 -1.31
C SER A 43 1.16 -8.72 -1.64
N ASN A 44 0.71 -9.18 -2.81
CA ASN A 44 0.90 -10.59 -3.19
C ASN A 44 2.34 -10.88 -3.63
N HIS A 45 3.03 -9.93 -4.27
CA HIS A 45 4.42 -10.11 -4.70
C HIS A 45 5.40 -10.19 -3.52
N ILE A 46 5.13 -9.46 -2.43
CA ILE A 46 5.88 -9.60 -1.17
C ILE A 46 5.85 -11.05 -0.67
N GLU A 47 4.73 -11.74 -0.82
CA GLU A 47 4.51 -13.14 -0.43
C GLU A 47 4.89 -14.16 -1.54
N GLY A 48 5.43 -13.70 -2.68
CA GLY A 48 6.00 -14.57 -3.72
C GLY A 48 5.13 -14.83 -4.96
N SER A 49 4.01 -14.12 -5.13
CA SER A 49 3.25 -14.15 -6.38
C SER A 49 4.11 -13.73 -7.57
N GLN A 50 3.99 -14.44 -8.70
CA GLN A 50 4.76 -14.22 -9.91
C GLN A 50 4.02 -13.36 -10.95
N LEU A 51 2.78 -12.94 -10.65
CA LEU A 51 2.04 -12.05 -11.54
C LEU A 51 2.77 -10.71 -11.65
N THR A 52 2.92 -10.25 -12.89
CA THR A 52 3.36 -8.87 -13.15
C THR A 52 2.26 -7.89 -12.76
N GLN A 53 2.63 -6.62 -12.57
CA GLN A 53 1.67 -5.56 -12.30
C GLN A 53 0.64 -5.42 -13.44
N GLU A 54 1.09 -5.57 -14.69
CA GLU A 54 0.23 -5.53 -15.87
C GLU A 54 -0.76 -6.70 -15.89
N GLN A 55 -0.32 -7.92 -15.57
CA GLN A 55 -1.23 -9.07 -15.45
C GLN A 55 -2.26 -8.86 -14.33
N THR A 56 -1.82 -8.33 -13.18
CA THR A 56 -2.72 -7.99 -12.06
C THR A 56 -3.77 -6.96 -12.50
N ARG A 57 -3.34 -5.94 -13.26
CA ARG A 57 -4.23 -4.92 -13.85
C ARG A 57 -5.26 -5.53 -14.81
N LEU A 58 -4.83 -6.42 -15.71
CA LEU A 58 -5.73 -7.11 -16.66
C LEU A 58 -6.74 -8.03 -15.95
N ILE A 59 -6.33 -8.71 -14.87
CA ILE A 59 -7.25 -9.51 -14.06
C ILE A 59 -8.31 -8.61 -13.43
N PHE A 60 -7.92 -7.44 -12.89
CA PHE A 60 -8.84 -6.50 -12.28
C PHE A 60 -9.82 -5.86 -13.28
N GLU A 61 -9.30 -5.30 -14.38
CA GLU A 61 -10.08 -4.47 -15.29
C GLU A 61 -10.93 -5.27 -16.28
N THR A 62 -10.40 -6.40 -16.77
CA THR A 62 -11.02 -7.15 -17.88
C THR A 62 -11.27 -8.61 -17.55
N SER A 63 -10.91 -9.07 -16.34
CA SER A 63 -10.99 -10.50 -15.96
C SER A 63 -10.26 -11.41 -16.96
N THR A 64 -9.18 -10.90 -17.56
CA THR A 64 -8.36 -11.62 -18.52
C THR A 64 -6.98 -11.87 -17.93
N VAL A 65 -6.41 -13.02 -18.26
CA VAL A 65 -5.03 -13.34 -17.93
C VAL A 65 -4.33 -13.79 -19.20
N GLY A 66 -3.10 -13.33 -19.41
CA GLY A 66 -2.26 -13.71 -20.54
C GLY A 66 -0.86 -14.08 -20.06
N GLY A 67 -0.22 -15.01 -20.77
CA GLY A 67 1.11 -15.53 -20.45
C GLY A 67 1.09 -17.02 -20.13
N ASP A 68 2.19 -17.69 -20.45
CA ASP A 68 2.36 -19.13 -20.24
C ASP A 68 2.86 -19.42 -18.82
N GLY A 69 2.45 -20.56 -18.24
CA GLY A 69 3.00 -21.08 -16.99
C GLY A 69 2.55 -20.35 -15.71
N LEU A 70 1.48 -19.55 -15.76
CA LEU A 70 0.96 -18.86 -14.58
C LEU A 70 0.38 -19.84 -13.56
N ARG A 71 0.73 -19.63 -12.29
CA ARG A 71 0.16 -20.40 -11.16
C ARG A 71 -1.30 -20.02 -10.98
N VAL A 72 -2.18 -21.02 -10.92
CA VAL A 72 -3.62 -20.81 -10.69
C VAL A 72 -3.86 -20.09 -9.37
N ASP A 73 -3.13 -20.46 -8.32
CA ASP A 73 -3.22 -19.82 -7.01
C ASP A 73 -2.93 -18.32 -7.10
N ASP A 74 -1.93 -17.87 -7.86
CA ASP A 74 -1.62 -16.44 -7.96
C ASP A 74 -2.80 -15.65 -8.54
N ILE A 75 -3.50 -16.21 -9.54
CA ILE A 75 -4.68 -15.60 -10.16
C ILE A 75 -5.84 -15.57 -9.16
N VAL A 76 -6.08 -16.67 -8.45
CA VAL A 76 -7.14 -16.76 -7.43
C VAL A 76 -6.87 -15.79 -6.29
N GLU A 77 -5.65 -15.76 -5.76
CA GLU A 77 -5.23 -14.89 -4.68
C GLU A 77 -5.28 -13.41 -5.07
N ALA A 78 -4.98 -13.05 -6.33
CA ALA A 78 -5.20 -11.70 -6.83
C ALA A 78 -6.69 -11.32 -6.80
N ARG A 79 -7.58 -12.18 -7.32
CA ARG A 79 -9.04 -11.94 -7.29
C ARG A 79 -9.58 -11.85 -5.87
N ASN A 80 -9.09 -12.70 -4.98
CA ASN A 80 -9.47 -12.69 -3.57
C ASN A 80 -8.99 -11.41 -2.88
N HIS A 81 -7.78 -10.95 -3.17
CA HIS A 81 -7.26 -9.71 -2.61
C HIS A 81 -8.08 -8.48 -3.06
N PHE A 82 -8.54 -8.43 -4.33
CA PHE A 82 -9.46 -7.37 -4.76
C PHE A 82 -10.75 -7.34 -3.94
N ARG A 83 -11.33 -8.52 -3.66
CA ARG A 83 -12.52 -8.67 -2.80
C ARG A 83 -12.22 -8.28 -1.34
N ALA A 84 -11.01 -8.55 -0.87
CA ALA A 84 -10.60 -8.19 0.48
C ALA A 84 -10.42 -6.67 0.64
N ILE A 85 -9.90 -5.97 -0.37
CA ILE A 85 -9.83 -4.50 -0.40
C ILE A 85 -11.25 -3.90 -0.38
N ASP A 86 -12.18 -4.44 -1.17
CA ASP A 86 -13.59 -4.04 -1.13
C ASP A 86 -14.18 -4.20 0.28
N ARG A 87 -13.93 -5.36 0.89
CA ARG A 87 -14.37 -5.65 2.26
C ARG A 87 -13.80 -4.67 3.28
N VAL A 88 -12.54 -4.22 3.10
CA VAL A 88 -11.89 -3.20 3.92
C VAL A 88 -12.59 -1.85 3.77
N ILE A 89 -12.81 -1.40 2.53
CA ILE A 89 -13.46 -0.11 2.22
C ILE A 89 -14.89 -0.08 2.79
N ASP A 90 -15.62 -1.18 2.66
CA ASP A 90 -16.99 -1.32 3.19
C ASP A 90 -17.00 -1.38 4.72
N ALA A 91 -15.95 -1.91 5.35
CA ALA A 91 -15.83 -1.99 6.81
C ALA A 91 -15.47 -0.67 7.49
N VAL A 92 -14.96 0.34 6.76
CA VAL A 92 -14.55 1.61 7.39
C VAL A 92 -15.73 2.25 8.13
N GLY A 93 -15.57 2.44 9.45
CA GLY A 93 -16.61 2.88 10.39
C GLY A 93 -17.14 1.78 11.29
N SER A 94 -16.81 0.51 11.02
CA SER A 94 -17.07 -0.64 11.90
C SER A 94 -15.81 -1.02 12.67
N PRO A 95 -15.93 -1.56 13.90
CA PRO A 95 -14.76 -1.93 14.68
C PRO A 95 -14.04 -3.15 14.10
N ILE A 96 -12.71 -3.12 14.15
CA ILE A 96 -11.87 -4.30 13.95
C ILE A 96 -12.08 -5.23 15.14
N ASN A 97 -12.54 -6.45 14.85
CA ASN A 97 -12.74 -7.52 15.82
C ASN A 97 -12.30 -8.86 15.23
N GLU A 98 -12.33 -9.92 16.05
CA GLU A 98 -11.90 -11.26 15.64
C GLU A 98 -12.64 -11.77 14.40
N ALA A 99 -13.96 -11.62 14.36
CA ALA A 99 -14.78 -12.08 13.24
C ALA A 99 -14.36 -11.40 11.93
N TYR A 100 -14.09 -10.08 11.96
CA TYR A 100 -13.63 -9.33 10.79
C TYR A 100 -12.23 -9.77 10.32
N VAL A 101 -11.29 -9.98 11.23
CA VAL A 101 -9.93 -10.43 10.87
C VAL A 101 -9.97 -11.85 10.28
N LYS A 102 -10.78 -12.74 10.87
CA LYS A 102 -11.05 -14.08 10.32
C LYS A 102 -11.76 -14.04 8.97
N ASP A 103 -12.63 -13.06 8.75
CA ASP A 103 -13.30 -12.85 7.46
C ASP A 103 -12.35 -12.42 6.35
N LEU A 104 -11.44 -11.47 6.63
CA LEU A 104 -10.39 -11.11 5.67
C LEU A 104 -9.51 -12.31 5.30
N HIS A 105 -9.10 -13.12 6.29
CA HIS A 105 -8.32 -14.33 6.02
C HIS A 105 -9.11 -15.34 5.17
N ARG A 106 -10.40 -15.53 5.46
CA ARG A 106 -11.28 -16.40 4.68
C ARG A 106 -11.36 -15.95 3.22
N ILE A 107 -11.62 -14.66 2.99
CA ILE A 107 -11.69 -14.09 1.64
C ILE A 107 -10.38 -14.32 0.89
N LEU A 108 -9.23 -14.06 1.52
CA LEU A 108 -7.92 -14.23 0.90
C LEU A 108 -7.63 -15.67 0.46
N LYS A 109 -7.96 -16.65 1.30
CA LYS A 109 -7.57 -18.06 1.08
C LYS A 109 -8.64 -18.92 0.41
N GLN A 110 -9.87 -18.42 0.23
CA GLN A 110 -10.96 -19.17 -0.39
C GLN A 110 -10.61 -19.62 -1.83
N GLY A 111 -10.70 -20.93 -2.10
CA GLY A 111 -10.51 -21.48 -3.44
C GLY A 111 -9.04 -21.57 -3.89
N THR A 112 -8.09 -21.41 -2.96
CA THR A 112 -6.66 -21.70 -3.19
C THR A 112 -6.38 -23.18 -2.97
N THR A 113 -5.31 -23.72 -3.55
CA THR A 113 -4.92 -25.12 -3.36
C THR A 113 -4.78 -25.49 -1.86
N ASN A 114 -4.28 -24.57 -1.03
CA ASN A 114 -4.19 -24.79 0.42
C ASN A 114 -5.55 -24.95 1.09
N SER A 115 -6.61 -24.32 0.56
CA SER A 115 -7.96 -24.46 1.12
C SER A 115 -8.59 -25.84 0.94
N ASP A 116 -8.01 -26.68 0.08
CA ASP A 116 -8.43 -28.06 -0.10
C ASP A 116 -7.80 -29.02 0.94
N LEU A 117 -6.89 -28.52 1.78
CA LEU A 117 -6.25 -29.30 2.83
C LEU A 117 -7.08 -29.26 4.12
N ASP A 118 -7.52 -30.42 4.60
CA ASP A 118 -8.37 -30.56 5.80
C ASP A 118 -7.80 -29.87 7.06
N TRP A 119 -6.47 -29.81 7.17
CA TRP A 119 -5.77 -29.21 8.32
C TRP A 119 -5.58 -27.69 8.19
N PHE A 120 -5.79 -27.11 7.01
CA PHE A 120 -5.59 -25.69 6.76
C PHE A 120 -6.87 -24.91 7.12
N ALA A 121 -6.84 -24.26 8.29
CA ALA A 121 -7.98 -23.56 8.85
C ALA A 121 -8.30 -22.23 8.12
N VAL A 122 -9.03 -22.29 7.01
CA VAL A 122 -9.45 -21.09 6.27
C VAL A 122 -10.42 -20.25 7.10
N GLY A 123 -10.03 -19.00 7.36
CA GLY A 123 -10.82 -18.08 8.18
C GLY A 123 -10.87 -18.44 9.67
N ASP A 124 -9.93 -19.24 10.16
CA ASP A 124 -9.78 -19.52 11.59
C ASP A 124 -8.29 -19.57 11.97
N TYR A 125 -7.98 -19.54 13.27
CA TYR A 125 -6.60 -19.56 13.73
C TYR A 125 -5.90 -20.88 13.39
N LYS A 126 -4.57 -20.80 13.25
CA LYS A 126 -3.71 -21.95 12.97
C LYS A 126 -3.90 -23.05 14.00
N GLN A 127 -3.88 -24.30 13.53
CA GLN A 127 -4.00 -25.50 14.37
C GLN A 127 -2.63 -26.14 14.67
N VAL A 128 -1.61 -25.74 13.92
CA VAL A 128 -0.23 -26.20 14.08
C VAL A 128 0.72 -25.00 14.25
N PRO A 129 1.88 -25.18 14.91
CA PRO A 129 2.88 -24.12 15.00
C PRO A 129 3.35 -23.62 13.63
N ASN A 130 3.73 -22.35 13.56
CA ASN A 130 4.40 -21.76 12.41
C ASN A 130 5.44 -20.71 12.84
N GLU A 131 6.31 -20.35 11.90
CA GLU A 131 7.44 -19.46 12.14
C GLU A 131 7.45 -18.32 11.12
N VAL A 132 8.05 -17.20 11.52
CA VAL A 132 8.36 -16.08 10.63
C VAL A 132 9.85 -15.84 10.70
N THR A 133 10.55 -15.96 9.57
CA THR A 133 12.00 -15.72 9.50
C THR A 133 12.77 -16.53 10.56
N MET A 134 12.45 -17.83 10.70
CA MET A 134 13.04 -18.75 11.68
C MET A 134 12.81 -18.36 13.16
N ARG A 135 11.80 -17.53 13.44
CA ARG A 135 11.38 -17.18 14.80
C ARG A 135 10.03 -17.81 15.10
N GLU A 136 9.95 -18.45 16.25
CA GLU A 136 8.70 -18.98 16.79
C GLU A 136 7.68 -17.85 16.97
N THR A 137 6.43 -18.18 16.65
CA THR A 137 5.28 -17.29 16.82
C THR A 137 4.39 -17.81 17.95
N SER A 138 3.21 -17.23 18.16
CA SER A 138 2.30 -17.72 19.22
C SER A 138 1.93 -19.19 18.98
N ALA A 139 1.95 -20.01 20.03
CA ALA A 139 1.44 -21.38 19.95
C ALA A 139 -0.05 -21.38 19.57
N PRO A 140 -0.56 -22.38 18.82
CA PRO A 140 -1.97 -22.45 18.40
C PRO A 140 -2.98 -22.17 19.52
N GLY A 141 -2.78 -22.76 20.70
CA GLY A 141 -3.66 -22.58 21.86
C GLY A 141 -3.63 -21.17 22.49
N ASP A 142 -2.60 -20.38 22.23
CA ASP A 142 -2.40 -19.05 22.81
C ASP A 142 -2.79 -17.91 21.86
N VAL A 143 -3.06 -18.20 20.58
CA VAL A 143 -3.34 -17.17 19.56
C VAL A 143 -4.50 -16.27 19.98
N ALA A 144 -5.63 -16.85 20.41
CA ALA A 144 -6.81 -16.07 20.81
C ALA A 144 -6.51 -15.14 22.00
N LYS A 145 -5.76 -15.65 22.99
CA LYS A 145 -5.33 -14.88 24.16
C LYS A 145 -4.41 -13.72 23.76
N HIS A 146 -3.47 -13.94 22.85
CA HIS A 146 -2.55 -12.89 22.38
C HIS A 146 -3.21 -11.88 21.45
N MET A 147 -4.23 -12.28 20.69
CA MET A 147 -5.00 -11.38 19.82
C MET A 147 -5.98 -10.48 20.58
N ALA A 148 -6.51 -10.92 21.73
CA ALA A 148 -7.51 -10.15 22.48
C ALA A 148 -7.08 -8.70 22.81
N PRO A 149 -5.86 -8.44 23.33
CA PRO A 149 -5.38 -7.06 23.55
C PRO A 149 -5.24 -6.24 22.27
N LEU A 150 -4.99 -6.88 21.12
CA LEU A 150 -4.92 -6.18 19.84
C LEU A 150 -6.30 -5.69 19.41
N PHE A 151 -7.37 -6.46 19.61
CA PHE A 151 -8.73 -6.01 19.30
C PHE A 151 -9.18 -4.84 20.19
N ASP A 152 -8.79 -4.85 21.46
CA ASP A 152 -9.06 -3.74 22.37
C ASP A 152 -8.41 -2.43 21.88
N ALA A 153 -7.18 -2.51 21.38
CA ALA A 153 -6.42 -1.36 20.90
C ALA A 153 -6.80 -0.90 19.48
N ALA A 154 -7.17 -1.83 18.59
CA ALA A 154 -7.31 -1.61 17.15
C ALA A 154 -8.24 -0.44 16.77
N ASN A 155 -9.24 -0.16 17.61
CA ASN A 155 -10.30 0.81 17.34
C ASN A 155 -10.02 2.20 17.94
N ARG A 156 -8.84 2.40 18.54
CA ARG A 156 -8.44 3.64 19.23
C ARG A 156 -7.12 4.20 18.71
N LEU A 157 -6.62 3.66 17.60
CA LEU A 157 -5.36 4.10 16.99
C LEU A 157 -5.58 5.44 16.27
N ALA A 158 -4.75 6.42 16.57
CA ALA A 158 -4.85 7.79 16.06
C ALA A 158 -3.56 8.30 15.41
N THR A 159 -2.46 7.52 15.47
CA THR A 159 -1.18 7.89 14.84
C THR A 159 -0.64 6.74 13.98
N LEU A 160 0.23 7.08 13.03
CA LEU A 160 0.91 6.08 12.20
C LEU A 160 1.72 5.11 13.07
N GLU A 161 2.46 5.62 14.07
CA GLU A 161 3.25 4.79 14.98
C GLU A 161 2.39 3.75 15.72
N GLN A 162 1.19 4.12 16.17
CA GLN A 162 0.25 3.18 16.81
C GLN A 162 -0.25 2.10 15.84
N ILE A 163 -0.48 2.45 14.57
CA ILE A 163 -0.83 1.50 13.50
C ILE A 163 0.32 0.54 13.23
N LEU A 164 1.55 1.05 13.14
CA LEU A 164 2.75 0.24 12.92
C LEU A 164 3.04 -0.69 14.10
N ASP A 165 2.91 -0.22 15.34
CA ASP A 165 3.07 -1.08 16.53
C ASP A 165 2.03 -2.20 16.54
N TRP A 166 0.76 -1.86 16.24
CA TRP A 166 -0.30 -2.86 16.15
C TRP A 166 0.02 -3.91 15.09
N HIS A 167 0.46 -3.48 13.91
CA HIS A 167 0.82 -4.36 12.79
C HIS A 167 2.00 -5.28 13.13
N VAL A 168 3.06 -4.74 13.75
CA VAL A 168 4.21 -5.55 14.20
C VAL A 168 3.76 -6.60 15.22
N ARG A 169 2.90 -6.24 16.17
CA ARG A 169 2.38 -7.20 17.16
C ARG A 169 1.53 -8.27 16.51
N PHE A 170 0.73 -7.92 15.50
CA PHE A 170 -0.05 -8.89 14.72
C PHE A 170 0.86 -9.88 13.99
N GLU A 171 1.90 -9.39 13.31
CA GLU A 171 2.88 -10.23 12.61
C GLU A 171 3.65 -11.17 13.56
N ARG A 172 4.00 -10.70 14.76
CA ARG A 172 4.65 -11.52 15.81
C ARG A 172 3.75 -12.61 16.37
N ILE A 173 2.44 -12.36 16.46
CA ILE A 173 1.46 -13.39 16.86
C ILE A 173 1.32 -14.44 15.76
N HIS A 174 1.25 -13.97 14.51
CA HIS A 174 1.09 -14.79 13.31
C HIS A 174 -0.10 -15.77 13.42
N PRO A 175 -1.34 -15.25 13.56
CA PRO A 175 -2.49 -16.02 14.02
C PRO A 175 -2.98 -17.10 13.03
N PHE A 176 -2.72 -16.93 11.74
CA PHE A 176 -3.16 -17.84 10.68
C PHE A 176 -2.03 -18.73 10.19
N GLN A 177 -2.36 -19.83 9.52
CA GLN A 177 -1.35 -20.74 8.98
C GLN A 177 -0.50 -20.10 7.89
N ASP A 178 -1.14 -19.29 7.04
CA ASP A 178 -0.54 -18.51 5.95
C ASP A 178 -1.41 -17.25 5.71
N GLY A 179 -0.89 -16.27 4.98
CA GLY A 179 -1.62 -15.06 4.59
C GLY A 179 -1.60 -13.94 5.64
N ASN A 180 -0.87 -14.11 6.74
CA ASN A 180 -0.76 -13.10 7.81
C ASN A 180 -0.27 -11.75 7.27
N GLY A 181 0.82 -11.72 6.49
CA GLY A 181 1.35 -10.49 5.90
C GLY A 181 0.30 -9.70 5.09
N ARG A 182 -0.52 -10.41 4.32
CA ARG A 182 -1.60 -9.81 3.50
C ARG A 182 -2.73 -9.28 4.37
N VAL A 183 -3.16 -10.07 5.38
CA VAL A 183 -4.18 -9.62 6.34
C VAL A 183 -3.70 -8.39 7.11
N GLY A 184 -2.45 -8.40 7.61
CA GLY A 184 -1.87 -7.28 8.34
C GLY A 184 -1.83 -5.99 7.51
N ARG A 185 -1.37 -6.07 6.25
CA ARG A 185 -1.37 -4.93 5.33
C ARG A 185 -2.78 -4.41 4.99
N LEU A 186 -3.78 -5.29 4.86
CA LEU A 186 -5.19 -4.89 4.70
C LEU A 186 -5.75 -4.22 5.96
N LEU A 187 -5.33 -4.67 7.15
CA LEU A 187 -5.73 -4.05 8.42
C LEU A 187 -5.07 -2.69 8.62
N MET A 188 -3.80 -2.51 8.23
CA MET A 188 -3.17 -1.19 8.17
C MET A 188 -3.93 -0.24 7.24
N LEU A 189 -4.35 -0.71 6.05
CA LEU A 189 -5.21 0.07 5.16
C LEU A 189 -6.52 0.49 5.85
N HIS A 190 -7.21 -0.45 6.51
CA HIS A 190 -8.43 -0.14 7.26
C HIS A 190 -8.17 0.92 8.34
N GLN A 191 -7.12 0.74 9.15
CA GLN A 191 -6.79 1.63 10.27
C GLN A 191 -6.43 3.03 9.78
N CYS A 192 -5.66 3.16 8.70
CA CYS A 192 -5.36 4.45 8.09
C CYS A 192 -6.64 5.15 7.61
N LEU A 193 -7.51 4.44 6.89
CA LEU A 193 -8.78 4.99 6.40
C LEU A 193 -9.72 5.39 7.55
N ALA A 194 -9.79 4.59 8.62
CA ALA A 194 -10.63 4.87 9.78
C ALA A 194 -10.12 6.07 10.60
N ALA A 195 -8.81 6.21 10.76
CA ALA A 195 -8.18 7.29 11.51
C ALA A 195 -8.03 8.60 10.70
N GLY A 196 -8.26 8.57 9.38
CA GLY A 196 -7.95 9.70 8.51
C GLY A 196 -6.45 9.96 8.42
N ILE A 197 -5.66 8.89 8.33
CA ILE A 197 -4.20 8.89 8.08
C ILE A 197 -3.95 8.43 6.64
N VAL A 198 -2.91 8.96 5.99
CA VAL A 198 -2.66 8.69 4.56
C VAL A 198 -2.35 7.19 4.44
N PRO A 199 -3.09 6.42 3.63
CA PRO A 199 -2.70 5.04 3.39
C PRO A 199 -1.35 4.96 2.69
N PHE A 200 -0.75 3.78 2.71
CA PHE A 200 0.50 3.53 1.99
C PHE A 200 0.51 2.11 1.47
N ILE A 201 1.31 1.89 0.43
CA ILE A 201 1.50 0.59 -0.19
C ILE A 201 2.99 0.29 -0.10
N ILE A 202 3.34 -0.79 0.60
CA ILE A 202 4.72 -1.28 0.61
C ILE A 202 5.00 -1.88 -0.74
N THR A 203 5.76 -1.17 -1.57
CA THR A 203 6.16 -1.61 -2.90
C THR A 203 7.37 -2.54 -2.85
N ASP A 204 7.62 -3.25 -3.94
CA ASP A 204 8.73 -4.23 -4.00
C ASP A 204 10.10 -3.63 -3.66
N ASP A 205 10.39 -2.40 -4.11
CA ASP A 205 11.63 -1.69 -3.77
C ASP A 205 11.76 -1.33 -2.28
N LEU A 206 10.64 -1.29 -1.54
CA LEU A 206 10.60 -1.06 -0.10
C LEU A 206 10.57 -2.37 0.72
N LYS A 207 10.37 -3.53 0.08
CA LYS A 207 10.19 -4.84 0.73
C LYS A 207 11.31 -5.16 1.73
N GLY A 208 12.57 -4.95 1.34
CA GLY A 208 13.73 -5.22 2.20
C GLY A 208 13.78 -4.32 3.44
N PHE A 209 13.47 -3.03 3.26
CA PHE A 209 13.43 -2.06 4.36
C PHE A 209 12.25 -2.33 5.30
N TYR A 210 11.10 -2.72 4.75
CA TYR A 210 9.93 -3.13 5.51
C TYR A 210 10.23 -4.34 6.40
N TYR A 211 10.85 -5.41 5.88
CA TYR A 211 11.22 -6.56 6.70
C TYR A 211 12.24 -6.21 7.79
N ARG A 212 13.26 -5.40 7.46
CA ARG A 212 14.20 -4.89 8.47
C ARG A 212 13.47 -4.08 9.55
N GLY A 213 12.52 -3.24 9.16
CA GLY A 213 11.71 -2.44 10.07
C GLY A 213 10.90 -3.29 11.03
N LEU A 214 10.24 -4.35 10.54
CA LEU A 214 9.51 -5.31 11.38
C LEU A 214 10.45 -6.01 12.38
N GLU A 215 11.62 -6.45 11.92
CA GLU A 215 12.60 -7.15 12.77
C GLU A 215 13.16 -6.24 13.87
N ARG A 216 13.44 -4.98 13.54
CA ARG A 216 14.09 -4.01 14.43
C ARG A 216 13.12 -3.21 15.30
N TRP A 217 11.81 -3.40 15.15
CA TRP A 217 10.81 -2.70 15.96
C TRP A 217 10.94 -3.01 17.45
N GLY A 218 10.99 -1.98 18.29
CA GLY A 218 11.32 -2.02 19.71
C GLY A 218 12.78 -1.64 20.01
N ASP A 219 13.70 -1.89 19.08
CA ASP A 219 15.09 -1.44 19.16
C ASP A 219 15.30 -0.11 18.42
N GLU A 220 14.79 -0.04 17.18
CA GLU A 220 15.01 1.05 16.25
C GLU A 220 13.78 1.26 15.34
N ASN A 221 12.70 1.79 15.93
CA ASN A 221 11.39 1.97 15.28
C ASN A 221 11.47 2.81 13.99
N GLY A 222 12.46 3.70 13.89
CA GLY A 222 12.68 4.57 12.73
C GLY A 222 12.75 3.82 11.41
N PHE A 223 13.32 2.60 11.37
CA PHE A 223 13.40 1.84 10.11
C PHE A 223 12.03 1.57 9.48
N LEU A 224 11.06 1.12 10.27
CA LEU A 224 9.71 0.86 9.74
C LEU A 224 8.96 2.16 9.50
N THR A 225 9.06 3.11 10.44
CA THR A 225 8.38 4.41 10.35
C THR A 225 8.81 5.17 9.08
N ASP A 226 10.11 5.31 8.82
CA ASP A 226 10.63 6.04 7.66
C ASP A 226 10.29 5.33 6.33
N THR A 227 10.28 3.99 6.34
CA THR A 227 9.85 3.19 5.18
C THR A 227 8.38 3.47 4.85
N CYS A 228 7.51 3.46 5.87
CA CYS A 228 6.09 3.72 5.70
C CYS A 228 5.79 5.19 5.35
N LEU A 229 6.54 6.15 5.90
CA LEU A 229 6.45 7.57 5.50
C LEU A 229 6.83 7.76 4.02
N SER A 230 7.93 7.12 3.58
CA SER A 230 8.34 7.15 2.16
C SER A 230 7.27 6.54 1.25
N ALA A 231 6.57 5.50 1.71
CA ALA A 231 5.43 4.92 0.99
C ALA A 231 4.19 5.83 1.02
N GLN A 232 3.97 6.59 2.10
CA GLN A 232 2.90 7.61 2.17
C GLN A 232 3.14 8.74 1.18
N ASP A 233 4.38 9.20 0.98
CA ASP A 233 4.68 10.25 -0.01
C ASP A 233 4.23 9.86 -1.42
N ARG A 234 4.40 8.58 -1.80
CA ARG A 234 3.90 8.04 -3.09
C ARG A 234 2.38 8.08 -3.16
N PHE A 235 1.70 7.77 -2.06
CA PHE A 235 0.25 7.81 -1.99
C PHE A 235 -0.30 9.25 -1.99
N VAL A 236 0.39 10.19 -1.33
CA VAL A 236 0.08 11.63 -1.39
C VAL A 236 0.13 12.13 -2.83
N ALA A 237 1.14 11.74 -3.62
CA ALA A 237 1.20 12.08 -5.04
C ALA A 237 -0.01 11.57 -5.84
N TYR A 238 -0.59 10.42 -5.47
CA TYR A 238 -1.86 9.96 -6.06
C TYR A 238 -3.03 10.83 -5.63
N LEU A 239 -3.13 11.18 -4.35
CA LEU A 239 -4.21 12.05 -3.85
C LEU A 239 -4.18 13.41 -4.54
N GLU A 240 -3.01 14.01 -4.70
CA GLU A 240 -2.81 15.26 -5.44
C GLU A 240 -3.23 15.12 -6.91
N TYR A 241 -2.76 14.07 -7.59
CA TYR A 241 -3.09 13.80 -8.99
C TYR A 241 -4.61 13.66 -9.21
N PHE A 242 -5.30 12.93 -8.32
CA PHE A 242 -6.75 12.73 -8.39
C PHE A 242 -7.56 13.84 -7.69
N GLN A 243 -6.90 14.91 -7.24
CA GLN A 243 -7.53 16.08 -6.61
C GLN A 243 -8.39 15.72 -5.39
N ILE A 244 -7.91 14.78 -4.57
CA ILE A 244 -8.54 14.37 -3.32
C ILE A 244 -7.89 15.18 -2.20
N PRO A 245 -8.66 15.98 -1.43
CA PRO A 245 -8.09 16.80 -0.35
C PRO A 245 -7.32 15.95 0.66
N ALA A 246 -6.06 16.31 0.88
CA ALA A 246 -5.26 15.75 1.96
C ALA A 246 -5.60 16.47 3.28
N GLY A 247 -6.82 16.37 3.79
CA GLY A 247 -7.12 16.72 5.20
C GLY A 247 -6.75 15.59 6.15
N ILE A 248 -5.68 14.90 5.79
CA ILE A 248 -5.17 13.68 6.36
C ILE A 248 -3.81 14.06 6.91
N SER A 249 -3.59 13.90 8.20
CA SER A 249 -2.36 14.36 8.85
C SER A 249 -1.13 13.63 8.28
N GLY A 250 -0.45 14.25 7.31
CA GLY A 250 0.92 13.94 6.93
C GLY A 250 1.84 14.75 7.83
N THR A 251 2.67 14.09 8.63
CA THR A 251 3.75 14.79 9.34
C THR A 251 4.80 15.18 8.32
N ALA A 252 4.66 16.37 7.72
CA ALA A 252 5.73 17.00 6.98
C ALA A 252 6.92 17.24 7.94
N GLY A 253 7.98 16.45 7.78
CA GLY A 253 9.23 16.63 8.52
C GLY A 253 9.84 18.01 8.21
N GLY A 254 9.74 18.92 9.17
CA GLY A 254 10.41 20.21 9.11
C GLY A 254 11.90 20.05 9.42
N ALA A 255 12.76 20.31 8.43
CA ALA A 255 14.16 20.59 8.68
C ALA A 255 14.33 22.11 8.88
N GLY A 256 14.42 22.50 10.16
CA GLY A 256 14.74 23.85 10.59
C GLY A 256 16.18 24.24 10.28
N SER A 257 16.36 25.52 9.95
CA SER A 257 17.63 26.20 9.77
C SER A 257 18.45 26.25 11.07
N ALA A 258 19.72 25.88 11.02
CA ALA A 258 20.75 26.42 11.90
C ALA A 258 22.10 26.43 11.17
N GLY A 259 22.69 27.62 11.05
CA GLY A 259 24.03 27.80 10.52
C GLY A 259 25.12 27.37 11.50
N GLY A 260 26.27 26.95 10.97
CA GLY A 260 27.46 26.63 11.76
C GLY A 260 28.56 26.04 10.89
N SER A 261 29.63 26.80 10.73
CA SER A 261 30.81 26.56 9.89
C SER A 261 31.58 25.25 10.17
N GLY A 262 32.06 24.60 9.11
CA GLY A 262 33.06 23.53 9.19
C GLY A 262 33.55 23.12 7.79
N ARG A 263 34.87 22.97 7.63
CA ARG A 263 35.61 22.98 6.36
C ARG A 263 35.95 21.56 5.88
N ALA A 264 36.05 21.43 4.55
CA ALA A 264 36.80 20.43 3.75
C ALA A 264 36.22 19.01 3.53
N GLY A 265 36.24 18.59 2.25
CA GLY A 265 36.06 17.19 1.84
C GLY A 265 35.37 17.04 0.48
N SER A 266 36.05 17.39 -0.62
CA SER A 266 35.58 17.13 -1.99
C SER A 266 35.71 15.63 -2.33
N VAL A 267 34.59 14.95 -2.55
CA VAL A 267 34.56 13.67 -3.28
C VAL A 267 33.30 13.66 -4.15
N GLY A 268 33.48 13.42 -5.44
CA GLY A 268 32.44 13.56 -6.47
C GLY A 268 31.34 12.50 -6.36
N ALA A 269 30.11 12.95 -6.57
CA ALA A 269 28.97 12.09 -6.84
C ALA A 269 28.44 12.39 -8.24
N ALA A 270 28.48 11.36 -9.09
CA ALA A 270 27.92 11.36 -10.42
C ALA A 270 26.40 11.54 -10.36
N GLY A 271 25.88 12.52 -11.10
CA GLY A 271 24.45 12.74 -11.27
C GLY A 271 23.84 11.67 -12.19
N ALA A 272 22.81 10.99 -11.69
CA ALA A 272 21.88 10.25 -12.52
C ALA A 272 20.61 11.11 -12.66
N LEU A 273 20.43 11.71 -13.84
CA LEU A 273 19.15 12.30 -14.24
C LEU A 273 18.16 11.17 -14.50
N ALA A 274 17.03 11.18 -13.78
CA ALA A 274 15.88 10.38 -14.12
C ALA A 274 15.20 10.96 -15.37
N GLU A 275 15.30 10.26 -16.50
CA GLU A 275 14.50 10.56 -17.69
C GLU A 275 13.02 10.24 -17.42
N ARG A 276 12.15 11.22 -17.69
CA ARG A 276 10.70 11.03 -17.69
C ARG A 276 10.31 10.26 -18.96
N ALA A 277 9.75 9.07 -18.79
CA ALA A 277 9.12 8.35 -19.89
C ALA A 277 7.73 8.94 -20.19
N ASP A 278 7.57 9.47 -21.39
CA ASP A 278 6.25 9.83 -21.95
C ASP A 278 5.45 8.55 -22.23
N VAL A 279 4.29 8.40 -21.58
CA VAL A 279 3.35 7.30 -21.84
C VAL A 279 2.48 7.67 -23.03
N VAL A 280 2.70 6.99 -24.17
CA VAL A 280 1.85 7.09 -25.36
C VAL A 280 0.77 6.00 -25.31
N VAL A 281 -0.50 6.40 -25.25
CA VAL A 281 -1.64 5.49 -25.37
C VAL A 281 -1.93 5.22 -26.84
N LEU A 282 -1.73 3.98 -27.30
CA LEU A 282 -2.14 3.52 -28.63
C LEU A 282 -3.47 2.75 -28.51
N VAL A 283 -4.53 3.30 -29.10
CA VAL A 283 -5.77 2.57 -29.39
C VAL A 283 -5.65 2.02 -30.82
N ALA A 284 -5.48 0.70 -30.96
CA ALA A 284 -5.41 0.06 -32.27
C ALA A 284 -6.78 -0.49 -32.68
N GLY A 285 -7.46 0.25 -33.55
CA GLY A 285 -8.48 -0.26 -34.46
C GLY A 285 -7.99 -0.05 -35.90
N ASN A 286 -7.93 -1.15 -36.66
CA ASN A 286 -7.59 -1.31 -38.08
C ASN A 286 -7.39 -0.03 -38.93
N ALA A 287 -6.12 0.26 -39.27
CA ALA A 287 -5.61 0.59 -40.61
C ALA A 287 -4.29 1.38 -40.49
N SER A 288 -3.22 0.85 -41.08
CA SER A 288 -1.89 1.45 -41.07
C SER A 288 -1.83 2.73 -41.89
N GLN A 289 -1.65 3.88 -41.24
CA GLN A 289 -1.00 5.05 -41.84
C GLN A 289 0.01 5.63 -40.84
N ILE A 290 1.29 5.63 -41.22
CA ILE A 290 2.39 6.20 -40.44
C ILE A 290 2.42 7.71 -40.70
N LEU A 291 1.90 8.52 -39.79
CA LEU A 291 2.14 9.97 -39.78
C LEU A 291 3.39 10.27 -38.95
N ARG A 292 4.50 10.62 -39.61
CA ARG A 292 5.70 11.15 -38.94
C ARG A 292 5.56 12.65 -38.74
N PHE A 293 5.39 13.09 -37.49
CA PHE A 293 5.50 14.51 -37.15
C PHE A 293 6.93 14.86 -36.70
N ARG A 294 7.51 15.89 -37.33
CA ARG A 294 8.80 16.48 -36.95
C ARG A 294 8.65 17.22 -35.62
N PRO A 295 9.62 17.13 -34.68
CA PRO A 295 9.60 17.92 -33.46
C PRO A 295 9.77 19.41 -33.76
N LEU A 296 9.06 20.25 -32.99
CA LEU A 296 9.16 21.70 -33.05
C LEU A 296 10.49 22.19 -32.44
N PRO A 297 11.13 23.23 -33.01
CA PRO A 297 12.38 23.75 -32.48
C PRO A 297 12.17 24.52 -31.17
N ILE A 298 13.01 24.21 -30.18
CA ILE A 298 13.10 24.93 -28.90
C ILE A 298 13.82 26.26 -29.15
N LYS A 299 13.20 27.41 -28.83
CA LYS A 299 13.87 28.72 -28.82
C LYS A 299 14.67 28.88 -27.51
N PRO A 300 15.94 29.29 -27.56
CA PRO A 300 16.69 29.62 -26.34
C PRO A 300 16.17 30.93 -25.72
N HIS A 301 15.91 30.93 -24.41
CA HIS A 301 15.58 32.11 -23.63
C HIS A 301 16.73 33.13 -23.65
N GLY A 302 16.37 34.38 -23.89
CA GLY A 302 17.30 35.50 -24.05
C GLY A 302 18.06 35.85 -22.79
N LYS A 303 19.32 36.27 -23.01
CA LYS A 303 20.17 37.03 -22.09
C LYS A 303 19.44 38.27 -21.59
N ILE A 304 19.42 38.47 -20.27
CA ILE A 304 19.26 39.79 -19.66
C ILE A 304 20.65 40.43 -19.63
N ILE A 305 20.77 41.58 -20.29
CA ILE A 305 21.93 42.47 -20.31
C ILE A 305 21.70 43.51 -19.21
N GLY A 306 22.72 43.83 -18.40
CA GLY A 306 22.63 45.05 -17.58
C GLY A 306 23.67 45.26 -16.48
N LYS A 307 24.83 45.79 -16.87
CA LYS A 307 25.63 46.86 -16.22
C LYS A 307 26.13 46.68 -14.77
N GLY A 308 27.45 46.82 -14.65
CA GLY A 308 28.22 47.02 -13.41
C GLY A 308 29.68 46.73 -13.68
#